data_AF-A0A6M1ZJ01-F1
#
_entry.id   AF-A0A6M1ZJ01-F1
#
_cell.length_a   1.000
_cell.length_b   1.000
_cell.length_c   1.000
_cell.angle_alpha   90.00
_cell.angle_beta   90.00
_cell.angle_gamma   90.00
#
_symmetry.space_group_name_H-M   'P 1'
#
loop_
_entity.id
_entity.type
_entity.pdbx_description
1 polymer ?
#
loop_
_entity_poly.entity_id
_entity_poly.type
_entity_poly.pdbx_seq_one_letter_code
_entity_poly.pdbx_strand_id
1 'polypeptide(L)'
;MNKNIIFKILICLFTFGISLYSYIEKQNELTSLKIEVPKIVKQVQNLDEEIRKIQYEVETFENPAYLMQLVRKPEFGHLKHPFVEDVLTVPEGLALFDEKVKDLYTQ
;
A
#
# COMPACT_ATOMS: atom_id res chain seq x y z
N MET A 1 -39.14 51.78 -14.41
CA MET A 1 -38.11 50.94 -13.76
C MET A 1 -36.94 50.80 -14.73
N ASN A 2 -35.78 51.36 -14.40
CA ASN A 2 -34.68 51.49 -15.37
C ASN A 2 -34.09 50.12 -15.72
N LYS A 3 -34.18 49.73 -17.00
CA LYS A 3 -33.66 48.45 -17.54
C LYS A 3 -32.19 48.20 -17.14
N ASN A 4 -31.38 49.25 -17.04
CA ASN A 4 -29.98 49.17 -16.62
C ASN A 4 -29.79 48.69 -15.17
N ILE A 5 -30.70 49.02 -14.26
CA ILE A 5 -30.61 48.57 -12.86
C ILE A 5 -30.94 47.09 -12.77
N ILE A 6 -31.97 46.64 -13.49
CA ILE A 6 -32.36 45.22 -13.56
C ILE A 6 -31.19 44.39 -14.12
N PHE A 7 -30.57 44.86 -15.21
CA PHE A 7 -29.45 44.16 -15.83
C PHE A 7 -28.22 44.04 -14.90
N LYS A 8 -27.90 45.10 -14.15
CA LYS A 8 -26.82 45.09 -13.15
C LYS A 8 -27.09 44.11 -12.01
N ILE A 9 -28.33 44.06 -11.51
CA ILE A 9 -28.73 43.11 -10.46
C ILE A 9 -28.63 41.67 -10.99
N LEU A 10 -29.02 41.43 -12.24
CA LEU A 10 -28.93 40.11 -12.87
C LEU A 10 -27.47 39.63 -12.96
N ILE A 11 -26.55 40.48 -13.40
CA ILE A 11 -25.11 40.16 -13.45
C ILE A 11 -24.57 39.90 -12.04
N CYS A 12 -24.95 40.71 -11.06
CA CYS A 12 -24.54 40.55 -9.66
C CYS A 12 -24.99 39.19 -9.09
N LEU A 13 -26.26 38.82 -9.31
CA LEU A 13 -26.78 37.53 -8.87
C LEU A 13 -26.11 36.36 -9.59
N PHE A 14 -25.81 36.51 -10.88
CA PHE A 14 -25.17 35.46 -11.66
C PHE A 14 -23.73 35.22 -11.22
N THR A 15 -22.95 36.29 -11.05
CA THR A 15 -21.57 36.21 -10.54
C THR A 15 -21.51 35.65 -9.12
N PHE A 16 -22.44 36.04 -8.25
CA PHE A 16 -22.57 35.49 -6.91
C PHE A 16 -22.94 33.99 -6.93
N GLY A 17 -23.87 33.60 -7.79
CA GLY A 17 -24.26 32.20 -7.99
C GLY A 17 -23.10 31.32 -8.46
N ILE A 18 -22.33 31.79 -9.44
CA ILE A 18 -21.11 31.10 -9.92
C ILE A 18 -20.10 30.96 -8.77
N SER A 19 -19.85 32.04 -8.02
CA SER A 19 -18.90 32.01 -6.91
C SER A 19 -19.30 31.00 -5.83
N LEU A 20 -20.59 30.92 -5.49
CA LEU A 20 -21.10 29.95 -4.53
C LEU A 20 -21.00 28.52 -5.05
N TYR A 21 -21.34 28.29 -6.32
CA TYR A 21 -21.23 26.99 -6.94
C TYR A 21 -19.77 26.49 -6.92
N SER A 22 -18.81 27.32 -7.34
CA SER A 22 -17.38 26.98 -7.30
C SER A 22 -16.88 26.72 -5.88
N TYR A 23 -17.43 27.41 -4.88
CA TYR A 23 -17.08 27.19 -3.48
C TYR A 23 -17.58 25.83 -2.95
N ILE A 24 -18.82 25.47 -3.30
CA ILE A 24 -19.39 24.16 -2.94
C ILE A 24 -18.62 23.03 -3.65
N GLU A 25 -18.29 23.19 -4.93
CA GLU A 25 -17.54 22.20 -5.69
C GLU A 25 -16.18 21.91 -5.04
N LYS A 26 -15.44 22.94 -4.65
CA LYS A 26 -14.18 22.78 -3.91
C LYS A 26 -14.36 22.08 -2.57
N GLN A 27 -15.45 22.36 -1.84
CA GLN A 27 -15.74 21.64 -0.60
C GLN A 27 -16.08 20.17 -0.85
N ASN A 28 -16.79 19.86 -1.92
CA ASN A 28 -17.13 18.49 -2.29
C ASN A 28 -15.89 17.67 -2.65
N GLU A 29 -14.93 18.28 -3.38
CA GLU A 29 -13.66 17.65 -3.70
C GLU A 29 -12.86 17.31 -2.44
N LEU A 30 -12.70 18.29 -1.54
CA LEU A 30 -12.03 18.08 -0.25
C LEU A 30 -12.73 17.02 0.61
N THR A 31 -14.06 17.00 0.60
CA THR A 31 -14.85 16.01 1.33
C THR A 31 -14.66 14.62 0.76
N SER A 32 -14.67 14.48 -0.57
CA SER A 32 -14.43 13.21 -1.26
C SER A 32 -13.05 12.67 -0.91
N LEU A 33 -12.02 13.52 -0.96
CA LEU A 33 -10.65 13.15 -0.59
C LEU A 33 -10.55 12.72 0.88
N LYS A 34 -11.22 13.43 1.78
CA LYS A 34 -11.26 13.10 3.21
C LYS A 34 -11.94 11.77 3.51
N ILE A 35 -12.82 11.31 2.63
CA ILE A 35 -13.45 9.98 2.71
C ILE A 35 -12.53 8.90 2.14
N GLU A 36 -11.78 9.20 1.09
CA GLU A 36 -10.92 8.23 0.41
C GLU A 36 -9.63 7.92 1.20
N VAL A 37 -8.98 8.95 1.73
CA VAL A 37 -7.75 8.81 2.54
C VAL A 37 -7.88 7.76 3.66
N PRO A 38 -8.90 7.80 4.55
CA PRO A 38 -9.01 6.81 5.62
C PRO A 38 -9.32 5.39 5.10
N LYS A 39 -9.92 5.24 3.91
CA LYS A 39 -10.11 3.92 3.29
C LYS A 39 -8.77 3.34 2.87
N ILE A 40 -7.93 4.14 2.20
CA ILE A 40 -6.60 3.72 1.77
C ILE A 40 -5.72 3.41 2.98
N VAL A 41 -5.76 4.25 4.03
CA VAL A 41 -5.01 3.99 5.27
C VAL A 41 -5.38 2.65 5.89
N LYS A 42 -6.68 2.32 5.97
CA LYS A 42 -7.13 1.01 6.46
C LYS A 42 -6.64 -0.14 5.59
N GLN A 43 -6.65 0.02 4.26
CA GLN A 43 -6.14 -1.00 3.36
C GLN A 43 -4.65 -1.25 3.57
N VAL A 44 -3.86 -0.19 3.72
CA VAL A 44 -2.42 -0.30 4.00
C VAL A 44 -2.17 -0.97 5.34
N GLN A 45 -2.91 -0.58 6.39
CA GLN A 45 -2.79 -1.19 7.71
C GLN A 45 -3.13 -2.68 7.69
N ASN A 46 -4.22 -3.06 7.03
CA ASN A 46 -4.59 -4.47 6.90
C ASN A 46 -3.51 -5.28 6.16
N LEU A 47 -2.92 -4.71 5.11
CA LEU A 47 -1.86 -5.36 4.35
C LEU A 47 -0.58 -5.53 5.19
N ASP A 48 -0.24 -4.52 5.99
CA ASP A 48 0.90 -4.57 6.91
C ASP A 48 0.70 -5.62 8.01
N GLU A 49 -0.52 -5.75 8.53
CA GLU A 49 -0.90 -6.82 9.46
C GLU A 49 -0.77 -8.22 8.82
N GLU A 50 -1.20 -8.39 7.57
CA GLU A 50 -1.04 -9.64 6.82
C GLU A 50 0.44 -9.98 6.58
N ILE A 51 1.24 -9.01 6.16
CA ILE A 51 2.69 -9.18 5.98
C ILE A 51 3.33 -9.63 7.29
N ARG A 52 3.01 -8.94 8.40
CA ARG A 52 3.55 -9.28 9.72
C ARG A 52 3.13 -10.68 10.17
N LYS A 53 1.88 -11.07 9.90
CA LYS A 53 1.39 -12.42 10.18
C LYS A 53 2.17 -13.46 9.38
N ILE A 54 2.35 -13.24 8.08
CA ILE A 54 3.09 -14.15 7.20
C ILE A 54 4.55 -14.24 7.66
N GLN A 55 5.18 -13.11 7.98
CA GLN A 55 6.55 -13.09 8.52
C GLN A 55 6.65 -13.92 9.80
N TYR A 56 5.71 -13.75 10.74
CA TYR A 56 5.68 -14.55 11.96
C TYR A 56 5.50 -16.05 11.68
N GLU A 57 4.63 -16.41 10.73
CA GLU A 57 4.45 -17.80 10.31
C GLU A 57 5.74 -18.37 9.69
N VAL A 58 6.38 -17.63 8.79
CA VAL A 58 7.67 -17.99 8.19
C VAL A 58 8.73 -18.20 9.26
N GLU A 59 8.93 -17.23 10.16
CA GLU A 59 9.89 -17.34 11.27
C GLU A 59 9.59 -18.55 12.17
N THR A 60 8.31 -18.87 12.39
CA THR A 60 7.91 -20.04 13.17
C THR A 60 8.24 -21.33 12.43
N PHE A 61 8.02 -21.39 11.12
CA PHE A 61 8.35 -22.55 10.28
C PHE A 61 9.86 -22.73 10.13
N GLU A 62 10.62 -21.65 10.01
CA GLU A 62 12.07 -21.63 9.87
C GLU A 62 12.79 -21.79 11.22
N ASN A 63 12.05 -21.81 12.33
CA ASN A 63 12.62 -22.01 13.64
C ASN A 63 13.34 -23.38 13.70
N PRO A 64 14.66 -23.42 13.97
CA PRO A 64 15.45 -24.64 13.95
C PRO A 64 14.94 -25.69 14.95
N ALA A 65 14.37 -25.26 16.08
CA ALA A 65 13.78 -26.17 17.06
C ALA A 65 12.53 -26.86 16.51
N TYR A 66 11.71 -26.15 15.73
CA TYR A 66 10.54 -26.70 15.07
C TYR A 66 10.92 -27.62 13.91
N LEU A 67 11.91 -27.22 13.09
CA LEU A 67 12.46 -28.05 12.02
C LEU A 67 13.04 -29.37 12.55
N MET A 68 13.78 -29.33 13.67
CA MET A 68 14.29 -30.54 14.32
C MET A 68 13.19 -31.48 14.83
N GLN A 69 12.02 -30.95 15.21
CA GLN A 69 10.88 -31.78 15.56
C GLN A 69 10.23 -32.44 14.33
N LEU A 70 10.17 -31.75 13.19
CA LEU A 70 9.65 -32.30 11.94
C LEU A 70 10.51 -33.45 11.40
N VAL A 71 11.84 -33.35 11.49
CA VAL A 71 12.78 -34.43 11.10
C VAL A 71 12.48 -35.75 11.83
N ARG A 72 11.93 -35.70 13.05
CA ARG A 72 11.62 -36.90 13.83
C ARG A 72 10.33 -37.59 13.40
N LYS A 73 9.50 -36.96 12.56
CA LYS A 73 8.26 -37.57 12.07
C LYS A 73 8.57 -38.52 10.90
N PRO A 74 7.93 -39.70 10.83
CA PRO A 74 8.19 -40.70 9.79
C PRO A 74 7.87 -40.19 8.38
N GLU A 75 6.93 -39.23 8.26
CA GLU A 75 6.55 -38.59 7.00
C GLU A 75 7.73 -37.89 6.30
N PHE A 76 8.70 -37.38 7.07
CA PHE A 76 9.88 -36.68 6.57
C PHE A 76 11.14 -37.54 6.54
N GLY A 77 11.05 -38.83 6.87
CA GLY A 77 12.21 -39.74 6.94
C GLY A 77 12.91 -40.01 5.60
N HIS A 78 12.31 -39.61 4.49
CA HIS A 78 12.88 -39.69 3.15
C HIS A 78 13.81 -38.50 2.81
N LEU A 79 13.79 -37.42 3.60
CA LEU A 79 14.64 -36.25 3.41
C LEU A 79 16.04 -36.54 3.95
N LYS A 80 17.06 -36.33 3.10
CA LYS A 80 18.47 -36.46 3.49
C LYS A 80 18.98 -35.11 4.00
N HIS A 81 19.88 -35.13 4.97
CA HIS A 81 20.59 -33.93 5.37
C HIS A 81 21.51 -33.48 4.22
N PRO A 82 21.44 -32.20 3.80
CA PRO A 82 22.32 -31.68 2.76
C PRO A 82 23.77 -31.67 3.26
N PHE A 83 24.73 -31.91 2.35
CA PHE A 83 26.14 -31.68 2.64
C PHE A 83 26.44 -30.19 2.53
N VAL A 84 27.53 -29.73 3.15
CA VAL A 84 27.89 -28.29 3.18
C VAL A 84 28.05 -27.73 1.76
N GLU A 85 28.45 -28.57 0.82
CA GLU A 85 28.62 -28.25 -0.61
C GLU A 85 27.29 -27.96 -1.31
N ASP A 86 26.17 -28.48 -0.80
CA ASP A 86 24.82 -28.28 -1.34
C ASP A 86 24.14 -27.01 -0.77
N VAL A 87 24.77 -26.35 0.22
CA VAL A 87 24.18 -25.19 0.91
C VAL A 87 24.60 -23.89 0.22
N LEU A 88 23.68 -23.32 -0.55
CA LEU A 88 23.83 -21.99 -1.13
C LEU A 88 23.57 -20.93 -0.05
N THR A 89 24.59 -20.17 0.32
CA THR A 89 24.47 -19.01 1.22
C THR A 89 24.41 -17.73 0.40
N VAL A 90 23.35 -16.94 0.58
CA VAL A 90 23.18 -15.63 -0.07
C VAL A 90 23.48 -14.54 0.95
N PRO A 91 24.37 -13.56 0.66
CA PRO A 91 24.62 -12.46 1.57
C PRO A 91 23.37 -11.56 1.71
N GLU A 92 23.01 -11.25 2.96
CA GLU A 92 21.92 -10.33 3.30
C GLU A 92 22.17 -8.97 2.64
N GLY A 93 21.45 -8.69 1.55
CA GLY A 93 21.63 -7.50 0.73
C GLY A 93 21.48 -7.76 -0.77
N LEU A 94 21.81 -8.95 -1.27
CA LEU A 94 21.63 -9.26 -2.70
C LEU A 94 20.19 -9.69 -3.06
N ALA A 95 19.46 -10.28 -2.11
CA ALA A 95 18.12 -10.83 -2.35
C ALA A 95 17.01 -9.76 -2.50
N LEU A 96 17.27 -8.50 -2.11
CA LEU A 96 16.29 -7.40 -2.20
C LEU A 96 16.38 -6.61 -3.51
N PHE A 97 17.42 -6.83 -4.33
CA PHE A 97 17.56 -6.19 -5.63
C PHE A 97 17.00 -7.12 -6.71
N ASP A 98 15.69 -7.36 -6.67
CA ASP A 98 15.00 -7.85 -7.85
C ASP A 98 15.00 -6.74 -8.93
N GLU A 99 15.11 -7.17 -10.18
CA GLU A 99 15.71 -6.50 -11.35
C GLU A 99 15.08 -5.16 -11.79
N LYS A 100 14.06 -4.65 -11.09
CA LYS A 100 13.25 -3.49 -11.53
C LYS A 100 13.78 -2.10 -11.17
N VAL A 101 14.86 -1.98 -10.40
CA VAL A 101 15.38 -0.66 -9.95
C VAL A 101 16.63 -0.22 -10.74
N LYS A 102 17.23 -1.11 -11.54
CA LYS A 102 18.48 -0.79 -12.28
C LYS A 102 18.30 0.26 -13.37
N ASP A 103 17.07 0.45 -13.86
CA ASP A 103 16.73 1.42 -14.91
C ASP A 103 16.50 2.85 -14.38
N LEU A 104 16.54 3.09 -13.06
CA LEU A 104 16.25 4.40 -12.47
C LEU A 104 17.49 5.23 -12.10
N TYR A 105 18.70 4.66 -12.14
CA TYR A 105 19.93 5.36 -11.76
C TYR A 105 21.03 5.32 -12.82
N THR A 106 20.70 4.93 -14.05
CA THR A 106 21.61 5.03 -15.20
C THR A 106 21.09 6.10 -16.16
N GLN A 107 21.16 7.36 -15.74
CA GLN A 107 21.18 8.50 -16.64
C GLN A 107 22.26 9.49 -16.19
#